data_AF-A0A3D3TNU4-F1
#
_entry.id   AF-A0A3D3TNU4-F1
#
_cell.length_a   1.000
_cell.length_b   1.000
_cell.length_c   1.000
_cell.angle_alpha   90.00
_cell.angle_beta   90.00
_cell.angle_gamma   90.00
#
_symmetry.space_group_name_H-M   'P 1'
#
loop_
_entity.id
_entity.type
_entity.pdbx_description
1 polymer ?
#
loop_
_entity_poly.entity_id
_entity_poly.type
_entity_poly.pdbx_seq_one_letter_code
_entity_poly.pdbx_strand_id
1 'polypeptide(L)'
;MEELRMTVHLVVRENLHAVYVEKIEGPYTIPTISHMGMHIDLYSTSAGKAILAYSPEEFVEEYLSKVDLQKKTPQTIIDPVDLRTELTRVKGRGYALDNEENEFGICCIGSPIFDHNNNVFAALSVTAASKQFLPESITKTANCVLQKARNISIALGCSI
;
A
#
# COMPACT_ATOMS: atom_id res chain seq x y z
N MET A 1 -15.91 4.05 -4.58
CA MET A 1 -14.82 4.94 -4.13
C MET A 1 -14.99 6.39 -4.62
N GLU A 2 -16.09 6.70 -5.33
CA GLU A 2 -16.44 8.07 -5.73
C GLU A 2 -16.49 9.08 -4.57
N GLU A 3 -16.85 8.62 -3.37
CA GLU A 3 -16.94 9.47 -2.17
C GLU A 3 -15.61 10.11 -1.73
N LEU A 4 -14.47 9.46 -1.99
CA LEU A 4 -13.16 9.98 -1.56
C LEU A 4 -12.58 10.99 -2.56
N ARG A 5 -13.01 10.95 -3.83
CA ARG A 5 -12.48 11.80 -4.91
C ARG A 5 -10.94 11.76 -5.02
N MET A 6 -10.32 10.66 -4.60
CA MET A 6 -8.89 10.38 -4.66
C MET A 6 -8.56 9.43 -5.81
N THR A 7 -7.30 9.42 -6.24
CA THR A 7 -6.83 8.37 -7.15
C THR A 7 -6.75 7.06 -6.39
N VAL A 8 -7.21 5.99 -7.02
CA VAL A 8 -7.20 4.63 -6.49
C VAL A 8 -6.28 3.78 -7.34
N HIS A 9 -5.50 2.93 -6.70
CA HIS A 9 -4.69 1.92 -7.38
C HIS A 9 -4.97 0.53 -6.82
N LEU A 10 -5.08 -0.44 -7.73
CA LEU A 10 -4.98 -1.86 -7.41
C LEU A 10 -3.59 -2.34 -7.83
N VAL A 11 -2.91 -3.02 -6.93
CA VAL A 11 -1.59 -3.60 -7.20
C VAL A 11 -1.60 -5.08 -6.90
N VAL A 12 -0.83 -5.84 -7.68
CA VAL A 12 -0.62 -7.28 -7.47
C VAL A 12 0.85 -7.52 -7.23
N ARG A 13 1.17 -8.35 -6.24
CA ARG A 13 2.54 -8.77 -5.94
C ARG A 13 3.06 -9.63 -7.09
N GLU A 14 4.25 -9.27 -7.58
CA GLU A 14 4.99 -10.04 -8.55
C GLU A 14 6.43 -10.19 -8.07
N ASN A 15 6.80 -11.40 -7.65
CA ASN A 15 8.10 -11.69 -7.03
C ASN A 15 8.39 -10.77 -5.82
N LEU A 16 9.47 -9.99 -5.88
CA LEU A 16 9.92 -9.03 -4.87
C LEU A 16 9.45 -7.58 -5.15
N HIS A 17 8.51 -7.40 -6.07
CA HIS A 17 7.89 -6.12 -6.38
C HIS A 17 6.36 -6.27 -6.40
N ALA A 18 5.66 -5.17 -6.69
CA ALA A 18 4.26 -5.22 -7.10
C ALA A 18 4.08 -4.42 -8.39
N VAL A 19 2.98 -4.68 -9.10
CA VAL A 19 2.65 -4.03 -10.36
C VAL A 19 1.28 -3.36 -10.28
N TYR A 20 1.14 -2.18 -10.87
CA TYR A 20 -0.18 -1.55 -11.03
C TYR A 20 -1.02 -2.32 -12.05
N VAL A 21 -2.16 -2.86 -11.60
CA VAL A 21 -3.10 -3.63 -12.44
C VAL A 21 -4.44 -2.93 -12.65
N GLU A 22 -4.73 -1.88 -11.90
CA GLU A 22 -5.85 -0.97 -12.16
C GLU A 22 -5.56 0.40 -11.57
N LYS A 23 -6.02 1.45 -12.25
CA LYS A 23 -5.92 2.84 -11.78
C LYS A 23 -7.22 3.58 -12.09
N ILE A 24 -7.88 4.06 -11.04
CA ILE A 24 -9.05 4.94 -11.17
C ILE A 24 -8.64 6.34 -10.73
N GLU A 25 -8.69 7.27 -11.67
CA GLU A 25 -8.27 8.66 -11.42
C GLU A 25 -9.37 9.45 -10.73
N GLY A 26 -8.98 10.14 -9.64
CA GLY A 26 -9.85 11.10 -8.95
C GLY A 26 -9.82 12.48 -9.63
N PRO A 27 -10.81 13.35 -9.38
CA PRO A 27 -10.89 14.68 -9.99
C PRO A 27 -9.81 15.67 -9.51
N TYR A 28 -9.09 15.34 -8.43
CA TYR A 28 -7.97 16.13 -7.90
C TYR A 28 -6.66 15.34 -7.97
N THR A 29 -6.44 14.62 -9.08
CA THR A 29 -5.21 13.90 -9.35
C THR A 29 -4.00 14.82 -9.31
N ILE A 30 -3.03 14.45 -8.48
CA ILE A 30 -1.65 14.89 -8.68
C ILE A 30 -1.14 14.17 -9.93
N PRO A 31 -0.38 14.85 -10.82
CA PRO A 31 0.35 14.16 -11.86
C PRO A 31 1.32 13.18 -11.20
N THR A 32 0.95 11.91 -11.15
CA THR A 32 1.83 10.83 -10.73
C THR A 32 2.29 10.12 -11.98
N ILE A 33 3.55 9.67 -12.00
CA ILE A 33 4.11 8.89 -13.12
C ILE A 33 3.49 7.46 -13.17
N SER A 34 2.61 7.14 -12.22
CA SER A 34 1.92 5.85 -12.13
C SER A 34 1.11 5.52 -13.39
N HIS A 35 1.49 4.42 -14.02
CA HIS A 35 0.81 3.83 -15.16
C HIS A 35 0.71 2.31 -15.00
N MET A 36 -0.22 1.72 -15.73
CA MET A 36 -0.47 0.28 -15.73
C MET A 36 0.78 -0.51 -16.13
N GLY A 37 1.07 -1.60 -15.42
CA GLY A 37 2.27 -2.42 -15.63
C GLY A 37 3.57 -1.85 -15.05
N MET A 38 3.55 -0.65 -14.47
CA MET A 38 4.72 -0.11 -13.77
C MET A 38 4.95 -0.89 -12.46
N HIS A 39 6.22 -1.24 -12.22
CA HIS A 39 6.65 -1.84 -10.97
C HIS A 39 6.69 -0.80 -9.85
N ILE A 40 6.33 -1.22 -8.65
CA ILE A 40 6.45 -0.45 -7.43
C ILE A 40 7.22 -1.21 -6.37
N ASP A 41 7.87 -0.44 -5.51
CA ASP A 41 8.62 -0.97 -4.39
C ASP A 41 7.71 -1.31 -3.21
N LEU A 42 7.97 -2.46 -2.60
CA LEU A 42 7.15 -2.92 -1.49
C LEU A 42 7.44 -2.16 -0.19
N TYR A 43 8.66 -1.67 0.00
CA TYR A 43 9.07 -1.03 1.26
C TYR A 43 8.62 0.44 1.40
N SER A 44 8.54 1.20 0.30
CA SER A 44 8.29 2.64 0.35
C SER A 44 6.86 3.04 0.00
N THR A 45 6.06 2.13 -0.57
CA THR A 45 4.68 2.43 -0.96
C THR A 45 3.67 1.88 0.05
N SER A 46 2.51 2.54 0.19
CA SER A 46 1.47 2.06 1.11
C SER A 46 0.93 0.69 0.71
N ALA A 47 0.66 0.48 -0.58
CA ALA A 47 0.18 -0.80 -1.08
C ALA A 47 1.24 -1.91 -0.92
N GLY A 48 2.50 -1.57 -1.19
CA GLY A 48 3.64 -2.45 -0.98
C GLY A 48 3.81 -2.90 0.48
N LYS A 49 3.76 -1.94 1.41
CA LYS A 49 3.87 -2.22 2.85
C LYS A 49 2.68 -3.02 3.34
N ALA A 50 1.48 -2.79 2.80
CA ALA A 50 0.32 -3.61 3.09
C ALA A 50 0.52 -5.07 2.64
N ILE A 51 1.14 -5.30 1.48
CA ILE A 51 1.50 -6.65 1.02
C ILE A 51 2.56 -7.28 1.93
N LEU A 52 3.68 -6.59 2.19
CA LEU A 52 4.76 -7.11 3.04
C LEU A 52 4.26 -7.45 4.44
N ALA A 53 3.45 -6.57 5.03
CA ALA A 53 2.94 -6.75 6.38
C ALA A 53 2.05 -7.97 6.53
N TYR A 54 1.48 -8.53 5.46
CA TYR A 54 0.65 -9.74 5.55
C TYR A 54 1.26 -10.94 4.83
N SER A 55 2.48 -10.80 4.31
CA SER A 55 3.22 -11.88 3.68
C SER A 55 3.78 -12.85 4.72
N PRO A 56 4.06 -14.11 4.35
CA PRO A 56 4.78 -15.05 5.21
C PRO A 56 6.13 -14.47 5.66
N GLU A 57 6.57 -14.81 6.86
CA GLU A 57 7.82 -14.29 7.42
C GLU A 57 9.01 -14.67 6.52
N GLU A 58 9.00 -15.87 5.93
CA GLU A 58 10.03 -16.35 5.01
C GLU A 58 10.17 -15.44 3.78
N PHE A 59 9.05 -14.92 3.27
CA PHE A 59 9.06 -13.96 2.16
C PHE A 59 9.62 -12.61 2.59
N VAL A 60 9.29 -12.14 3.79
CA VAL A 60 9.82 -10.87 4.33
C VAL A 60 11.33 -10.96 4.55
N GLU A 61 11.83 -12.09 5.08
CA GLU A 61 13.27 -12.37 5.18
C GLU A 61 13.95 -12.38 3.81
N GLU A 62 13.38 -13.10 2.84
CA GLU A 62 13.91 -13.14 1.48
C GLU A 62 13.96 -11.74 0.87
N TYR A 63 12.88 -10.96 1.01
CA TYR A 63 12.79 -9.59 0.51
C TYR A 63 13.88 -8.71 1.12
N LEU A 64 14.02 -8.70 2.45
CA LEU A 64 15.02 -7.90 3.15
C LEU A 64 16.46 -8.32 2.85
N SER A 65 16.68 -9.59 2.48
CA SER A 65 18.01 -10.08 2.10
C SER A 65 18.43 -9.71 0.67
N LYS A 66 17.47 -9.42 -0.22
CA LYS A 66 17.70 -9.23 -1.66
C LYS A 66 17.44 -7.81 -2.14
N VAL A 67 16.54 -7.07 -1.48
CA VAL A 67 16.13 -5.73 -1.92
C VAL A 67 16.96 -4.68 -1.21
N ASP A 68 17.55 -3.79 -2.00
CA ASP A 68 18.25 -2.62 -1.51
C ASP A 68 17.24 -1.50 -1.19
N LEU A 69 17.15 -1.12 0.09
CA LEU A 69 16.21 -0.12 0.58
C LEU A 69 16.75 1.29 0.29
N GLN A 70 16.59 1.72 -0.97
CA GLN A 70 17.10 3.01 -1.44
C GLN A 70 16.37 4.18 -0.79
N LYS A 71 17.11 5.22 -0.40
CA LYS A 71 16.52 6.44 0.17
C LYS A 71 15.97 7.33 -0.96
N LYS A 72 14.65 7.34 -1.13
CA LYS A 72 13.96 8.14 -2.17
C LYS A 72 13.63 9.55 -1.71
N THR A 73 13.30 9.67 -0.44
CA THR A 73 12.93 10.91 0.24
C THR A 73 13.57 10.93 1.64
N PRO A 74 13.52 12.06 2.36
CA PRO A 74 13.94 12.09 3.76
C PRO A 74 13.18 11.12 4.67
N GLN A 75 11.94 10.74 4.31
CA GLN A 75 11.06 9.88 5.12
C GLN A 75 11.13 8.40 4.76
N THR A 76 11.78 8.03 3.66
CA THR A 76 11.90 6.64 3.25
C THR A 76 12.56 5.81 4.36
N ILE A 77 11.88 4.74 4.79
CA ILE A 77 12.43 3.75 5.70
C ILE A 77 13.49 2.93 4.96
N ILE A 78 14.74 3.01 5.42
CA ILE A 78 15.89 2.31 4.80
C ILE A 78 16.54 1.28 5.72
N ASP A 79 16.17 1.28 7.01
CA ASP A 79 16.66 0.31 7.97
C ASP A 79 15.69 -0.89 8.04
N PRO A 80 16.18 -2.14 7.88
CA PRO A 80 15.34 -3.33 7.96
C PRO A 80 14.60 -3.51 9.28
N VAL A 81 15.18 -3.11 10.41
CA VAL A 81 14.56 -3.19 11.74
C VAL A 81 13.41 -2.17 11.85
N ASP A 82 13.63 -0.97 11.33
CA ASP A 82 12.57 0.05 11.26
C ASP A 82 11.44 -0.39 10.33
N LEU A 83 11.76 -1.01 9.19
CA LEU A 83 10.73 -1.53 8.28
C LEU A 83 9.88 -2.60 8.97
N ARG A 84 10.48 -3.58 9.65
CA ARG A 84 9.74 -4.59 10.43
C ARG A 84 8.85 -3.98 11.51
N THR A 85 9.34 -2.95 12.17
CA THR A 85 8.58 -2.20 13.16
C THR A 85 7.35 -1.56 12.51
N GLU A 86 7.50 -0.96 11.33
CA GLU A 86 6.38 -0.41 10.57
C GLU A 86 5.42 -1.51 10.09
N LEU A 87 5.90 -2.64 9.58
CA LEU A 87 5.05 -3.77 9.17
C LEU A 87 4.21 -4.30 10.34
N THR A 88 4.77 -4.30 11.56
CA THR A 88 4.03 -4.66 12.78
C THR A 88 2.91 -3.66 13.08
N ARG A 89 3.17 -2.35 12.90
CA ARG A 89 2.13 -1.31 13.04
C ARG A 89 1.05 -1.46 11.97
N VAL A 90 1.43 -1.79 10.74
CA VAL A 90 0.50 -2.08 9.64
C VAL A 90 -0.43 -3.24 10.01
N LYS A 91 0.10 -4.37 10.52
CA LYS A 91 -0.72 -5.48 11.03
C LYS A 91 -1.68 -5.02 12.14
N GLY A 92 -1.21 -4.20 13.07
CA GLY A 92 -2.00 -3.71 14.21
C GLY A 92 -3.16 -2.80 13.83
N ARG A 93 -3.01 -1.95 12.80
CA ARG A 93 -4.06 -1.01 12.35
C ARG A 93 -4.84 -1.48 11.12
N GLY A 94 -4.38 -2.52 10.44
CA GLY A 94 -5.02 -3.09 9.24
C GLY A 94 -4.66 -2.43 7.91
N TYR A 95 -4.02 -1.27 7.94
CA TYR A 95 -3.64 -0.49 6.76
C TYR A 95 -2.20 0.00 6.84
N ALA A 96 -1.61 0.32 5.70
CA ALA A 96 -0.32 0.96 5.58
C ALA A 96 -0.45 2.42 5.17
N LEU A 97 0.46 3.24 5.66
CA LEU A 97 0.59 4.65 5.31
C LEU A 97 1.94 4.81 4.62
N ASP A 98 1.94 5.45 3.46
CA ASP A 98 3.12 6.06 2.85
C ASP A 98 3.01 7.55 3.13
N ASN A 99 3.89 8.05 4.02
CA ASN A 99 3.89 9.45 4.43
C ASN A 99 5.07 10.19 3.79
N GLU A 100 4.96 10.42 2.48
CA GLU A 100 6.03 10.98 1.65
C GLU A 100 7.29 10.10 1.63
N GLU A 101 7.14 8.78 1.74
CA GLU A 101 8.24 7.81 1.74
C GLU A 101 8.66 7.42 0.32
N ASN A 102 7.71 7.31 -0.60
CA ASN A 102 7.97 7.00 -1.99
C ASN A 102 8.27 8.24 -2.83
N GLU A 103 7.47 9.30 -2.66
CA GLU A 103 7.56 10.55 -3.42
C GLU A 103 7.23 11.73 -2.51
N PHE A 104 8.04 12.79 -2.60
CA PHE A 104 7.86 14.00 -1.78
C PHE A 104 6.54 14.71 -2.13
N GLY A 105 5.80 15.14 -1.11
CA GLY A 105 4.50 15.80 -1.28
C GLY A 105 3.32 14.86 -1.59
N ILE A 106 3.55 13.54 -1.59
CA ILE A 106 2.51 12.53 -1.86
C ILE A 106 2.35 11.63 -0.63
N CYS A 107 1.09 11.41 -0.23
CA CYS A 107 0.75 10.44 0.79
C CYS A 107 -0.23 9.41 0.23
N CYS A 108 -0.09 8.17 0.68
CA CYS A 108 -0.96 7.07 0.27
C CYS A 108 -1.42 6.24 1.46
N ILE A 109 -2.63 5.68 1.37
CA ILE A 109 -3.13 4.67 2.31
C ILE A 109 -3.42 3.40 1.55
N GLY A 110 -2.89 2.28 2.03
CA GLY A 110 -3.01 0.96 1.41
C GLY A 110 -3.60 -0.08 2.35
N SER A 111 -4.36 -1.03 1.82
CA SER A 111 -4.93 -2.16 2.56
C SER A 111 -4.74 -3.46 1.77
N PRO A 112 -4.38 -4.57 2.43
CA PRO A 112 -4.14 -5.85 1.77
C PRO A 112 -5.43 -6.44 1.20
N ILE A 113 -5.29 -7.19 0.12
CA ILE A 113 -6.33 -8.05 -0.46
C ILE A 113 -5.85 -9.49 -0.38
N PHE A 114 -6.74 -10.35 0.09
CA PHE A 114 -6.48 -11.76 0.33
C PHE A 114 -7.22 -12.65 -0.67
N ASP A 115 -6.62 -13.78 -1.01
CA ASP A 115 -7.26 -14.84 -1.78
C ASP A 115 -8.11 -15.79 -0.91
N HIS A 116 -8.70 -16.81 -1.53
CA HIS A 116 -9.48 -17.85 -0.86
C HIS A 116 -8.71 -18.69 0.17
N ASN A 117 -7.37 -18.68 0.11
CA ASN A 117 -6.50 -19.35 1.08
C ASN A 117 -6.04 -18.40 2.19
N ASN A 118 -6.58 -17.18 2.25
CA ASN A 118 -6.17 -16.10 3.13
C ASN A 118 -4.71 -15.64 2.91
N ASN A 119 -4.14 -15.88 1.72
CA ASN A 119 -2.84 -15.36 1.35
C ASN A 119 -2.98 -13.96 0.77
N VAL A 120 -2.12 -13.03 1.20
CA VAL A 120 -2.03 -11.72 0.56
C VAL A 120 -1.34 -11.84 -0.79
N PHE A 121 -1.99 -11.32 -1.83
CA PHE A 121 -1.41 -11.30 -3.19
C PHE A 121 -1.56 -9.93 -3.86
N ALA A 122 -2.41 -9.07 -3.32
CA ALA A 122 -2.72 -7.76 -3.87
C ALA A 122 -2.93 -6.74 -2.74
N ALA A 123 -2.99 -5.47 -3.11
CA ALA A 123 -3.40 -4.41 -2.21
C ALA A 123 -4.18 -3.33 -2.96
N LEU A 124 -5.12 -2.72 -2.25
CA LEU A 124 -5.82 -1.53 -2.69
C LEU A 124 -5.20 -0.31 -2.03
N SER A 125 -4.99 0.77 -2.77
CA SER A 125 -4.53 2.02 -2.17
C SER A 125 -5.21 3.25 -2.75
N VAL A 126 -5.15 4.34 -2.00
CA VAL A 126 -5.53 5.67 -2.45
C VAL A 126 -4.37 6.63 -2.31
N THR A 127 -4.27 7.57 -3.23
CA THR A 127 -3.20 8.56 -3.31
C THR A 127 -3.79 9.97 -3.27
N ALA A 128 -3.19 10.84 -2.46
CA ALA A 128 -3.50 12.27 -2.42
C ALA A 128 -2.27 13.10 -2.07
N ALA A 129 -2.39 14.43 -2.18
CA ALA A 129 -1.29 15.33 -1.82
C ALA A 129 -1.12 15.34 -0.31
N SER A 130 0.11 15.46 0.20
CA SER A 130 0.35 15.45 1.64
C SER A 130 -0.41 16.55 2.39
N LYS A 131 -0.62 17.70 1.74
CA LYS A 131 -1.45 18.81 2.25
C LYS A 131 -2.93 18.45 2.45
N GLN A 132 -3.43 17.40 1.80
CA GLN A 132 -4.81 16.91 1.91
C GLN A 132 -4.97 15.82 2.98
N PHE A 133 -3.85 15.31 3.51
CA PHE A 133 -3.79 14.26 4.52
C PHE A 133 -3.83 14.85 5.94
N LEU A 134 -5.00 15.34 6.35
CA LEU A 134 -5.24 15.74 7.75
C LEU A 134 -5.48 14.50 8.63
N PRO A 135 -5.07 14.48 9.92
CA PRO A 135 -5.21 13.30 10.80
C PRO A 135 -6.62 12.69 10.85
N GLU A 136 -7.66 13.54 10.93
CA GLU A 136 -9.06 13.09 10.92
C GLU A 136 -9.46 12.46 9.58
N SER A 137 -8.90 12.98 8.49
CA SER A 137 -9.12 12.47 7.13
C SER A 137 -8.43 11.11 6.93
N ILE A 138 -7.27 10.89 7.55
CA ILE A 138 -6.52 9.63 7.46
C ILE A 138 -7.35 8.47 7.99
N THR A 139 -7.89 8.58 9.20
CA THR A 139 -8.66 7.49 9.81
C THR A 139 -9.92 7.17 9.00
N LYS A 140 -10.66 8.21 8.56
CA LYS A 140 -11.85 8.03 7.72
C LYS A 140 -11.51 7.37 6.39
N THR A 141 -10.45 7.83 5.74
CA THR A 141 -9.98 7.30 4.46
C THR A 141 -9.51 5.85 4.60
N ALA A 142 -8.69 5.57 5.63
CA ALA A 142 -8.22 4.23 5.94
C ALA A 142 -9.37 3.24 6.16
N ASN A 143 -10.38 3.62 6.96
CA ASN A 143 -11.56 2.78 7.18
C ASN A 143 -12.31 2.47 5.87
N CYS A 144 -12.42 3.45 4.96
CA CYS A 144 -13.03 3.23 3.66
C CYS A 144 -12.21 2.26 2.81
N VAL A 145 -10.89 2.46 2.71
CA VAL A 145 -9.97 1.59 1.94
C VAL A 145 -9.99 0.16 2.50
N LEU A 146 -9.93 0.01 3.83
CA LEU A 146 -10.05 -1.27 4.52
C LEU A 146 -11.33 -2.00 4.16
N GLN A 147 -12.48 -1.31 4.26
CA GLN A 147 -13.77 -1.91 3.94
C GLN A 147 -13.84 -2.36 2.49
N LYS A 148 -13.31 -1.56 1.54
CA LYS A 148 -13.32 -1.93 0.12
C LYS A 148 -12.37 -3.08 -0.19
N ALA A 149 -11.16 -3.09 0.37
CA ALA A 149 -10.22 -4.20 0.22
C ALA A 149 -10.77 -5.51 0.82
N ARG A 150 -11.46 -5.43 1.96
CA ARG A 150 -12.18 -6.58 2.55
C ARG A 150 -13.29 -7.10 1.64
N ASN A 151 -14.11 -6.21 1.09
CA ASN A 151 -15.17 -6.62 0.15
C ASN A 151 -14.61 -7.33 -1.09
N ILE A 152 -13.47 -6.86 -1.61
CA ILE A 152 -12.76 -7.53 -2.72
C ILE A 152 -12.30 -8.92 -2.26
N SER A 153 -11.68 -9.02 -1.09
CA SER A 153 -11.21 -10.30 -0.55
C SER A 153 -12.35 -11.31 -0.37
N ILE A 154 -13.50 -10.87 0.17
CA ILE A 154 -14.72 -11.70 0.30
C ILE A 154 -15.23 -12.16 -1.07
N ALA A 155 -15.28 -11.25 -2.06
CA ALA A 155 -15.68 -11.59 -3.42
C ALA A 155 -14.74 -12.60 -4.10
N LEU A 156 -13.47 -12.65 -3.69
CA LEU A 156 -12.47 -13.63 -4.12
C LEU A 156 -12.49 -14.94 -3.30
N GLY A 157 -13.42 -15.08 -2.35
CA GLY A 157 -13.61 -16.30 -1.56
C GLY A 157 -12.84 -16.35 -0.24
N CYS A 158 -12.30 -15.22 0.24
CA CYS A 158 -11.62 -15.13 1.53
C CYS A 158 -12.62 -15.16 2.71
N SER A 159 -12.23 -15.75 3.84
CA SER A 159 -13.11 -15.98 5.00
C SER A 159 -13.05 -14.90 6.11
N ILE A 160 -12.52 -13.70 5.80
CA ILE A 160 -12.14 -12.67 6.80
C ILE A 160 -13.22 -11.67 7.20
#